data_AF-A0A2U2PKZ5-F1
#
_entry.id   AF-A0A2U2PKZ5-F1
#
_cell.length_a   1.000
_cell.length_b   1.000
_cell.length_c   1.000
_cell.angle_alpha   90.00
_cell.angle_beta   90.00
_cell.angle_gamma   90.00
#
_symmetry.space_group_name_H-M   'P 1'
#
loop_
_entity.id
_entity.type
_entity.pdbx_description
1 polymer ?
#
loop_
_entity_poly.entity_id
_entity_poly.type
_entity_poly.pdbx_seq_one_letter_code
_entity_poly.pdbx_strand_id
1 'polypeptide(L)'
;MKTEDFKLSVGSETGKLKCLLIHSPDSGIGRVAPSKAQDWLFEDILHLDTVRKKEYDYYVKLLLYFLDPGRIKGKLDIVDSEESRREFFKPSKPGFHNSDKVIEFERLLTDILEFPDTCKKLTAAVCAIEGCSYSMQKELINTPAAELSKIFISGYMPGNEMIFPPIPNLIFTRDIGITINNFILLNKPAKKARSRETLLARYIFFNHPLFENYRNNILEIPATIQYFLRPGEEHGEKTTIEGGDVMVVSPDHVLIGCSERTSASGASEAIKLLFERDVVKKVTVVKIPHKRDFMHIDTIFTQIDRRTWVVLGSISSQQKHKGSEPVDYLSEKRNKEKPEIFQFVKGKVDRPRMYTCIEDLLTDISKNDLGCKEEVRFIYSGNNHFPFDVREQWTDSCNLLALKEGVVVGYDRNDRTVDAFKAKGFSVIQAEELVSKLESDELSVDEIQDTLILMPSAELSRARGGFHCMSMPLLREN
;
A
#
# COMPACT_ATOMS: atom_id res chain seq x y z
N MET A 1 19.34 -14.62 3.64
CA MET A 1 19.58 -13.42 4.47
C MET A 1 19.88 -13.91 5.89
N LYS A 2 20.91 -13.39 6.57
CA LYS A 2 21.13 -13.74 7.99
C LYS A 2 20.12 -12.95 8.82
N THR A 3 19.39 -13.63 9.69
CA THR A 3 18.32 -13.07 10.53
C THR A 3 18.80 -12.01 11.51
N GLU A 4 20.09 -12.01 11.84
CA GLU A 4 20.70 -11.12 12.84
C GLU A 4 20.81 -9.65 12.40
N ASP A 5 20.80 -9.37 11.08
CA ASP A 5 21.00 -8.02 10.54
C ASP A 5 19.70 -7.32 10.09
N PHE A 6 18.57 -8.04 10.02
CA PHE A 6 17.30 -7.47 9.56
C PHE A 6 16.69 -6.54 10.62
N LYS A 7 16.37 -5.31 10.19
CA LYS A 7 15.69 -4.31 11.02
C LYS A 7 14.33 -3.96 10.45
N LEU A 8 13.32 -4.05 11.30
CA LEU A 8 11.97 -3.56 11.05
C LEU A 8 11.75 -2.27 11.86
N SER A 9 11.56 -1.15 11.18
CA SER A 9 11.23 0.13 11.81
C SER A 9 10.68 1.13 10.79
N VAL A 10 9.40 1.50 10.90
CA VAL A 10 8.80 2.56 10.08
C VAL A 10 8.13 3.59 11.00
N GLY A 11 8.83 4.70 11.27
CA GLY A 11 8.34 5.80 12.09
C GLY A 11 7.93 7.06 11.30
N SER A 12 7.91 6.98 9.97
CA SER A 12 7.57 8.11 9.09
C SER A 12 7.03 7.61 7.75
N GLU A 13 6.31 8.45 7.00
CA GLU A 13 5.93 8.17 5.60
C GLU A 13 7.02 8.62 4.61
N THR A 14 7.85 9.60 4.99
CA THR A 14 8.76 10.30 4.07
C THR A 14 10.24 10.06 4.33
N GLY A 15 10.62 9.47 5.47
CA GLY A 15 12.01 9.16 5.77
C GLY A 15 12.61 8.21 4.73
N LYS A 16 13.94 8.28 4.52
CA LYS A 16 14.63 7.54 3.46
C LYS A 16 14.29 6.06 3.54
N LEU A 17 13.68 5.54 2.47
CA LEU A 17 13.27 4.14 2.37
C LEU A 17 14.51 3.26 2.26
N LYS A 18 14.58 2.23 3.11
CA LYS A 18 15.72 1.31 3.18
C LYS A 18 15.34 -0.12 2.83
N CYS A 19 14.12 -0.52 3.18
CA CYS A 19 13.59 -1.83 2.86
C CYS A 19 12.08 -1.77 2.72
N LEU A 20 11.54 -2.49 1.74
CA LEU A 20 10.12 -2.67 1.53
C LEU A 20 9.81 -4.08 1.04
N LEU A 21 8.56 -4.49 1.25
CA LEU A 21 7.94 -5.65 0.64
C LEU A 21 7.08 -5.21 -0.54
N ILE A 22 7.21 -5.92 -1.66
CA ILE A 22 6.42 -5.74 -2.89
C ILE A 22 5.92 -7.10 -3.40
N HIS A 23 4.99 -7.07 -4.35
CA HIS A 23 4.61 -8.25 -5.12
C HIS A 23 4.50 -7.89 -6.60
N SER A 24 5.28 -8.60 -7.41
CA SER A 24 5.29 -8.39 -8.86
C SER A 24 4.00 -8.89 -9.51
N PRO A 25 3.46 -8.20 -10.53
CA PRO A 25 2.27 -8.62 -11.25
C PRO A 25 2.38 -10.08 -11.72
N ASP A 26 1.53 -10.96 -11.19
CA ASP A 26 1.59 -12.40 -11.40
C ASP A 26 0.64 -12.86 -12.54
N SER A 27 0.62 -14.16 -12.83
CA SER A 27 -0.23 -14.71 -13.89
C SER A 27 -1.74 -14.62 -13.61
N GLY A 28 -2.14 -14.47 -12.35
CA GLY A 28 -3.53 -14.32 -11.92
C GLY A 28 -4.17 -13.06 -12.48
N ILE A 29 -3.43 -11.94 -12.54
CA ILE A 29 -3.90 -10.66 -13.11
C ILE A 29 -4.30 -10.81 -14.58
N GLY A 30 -3.47 -11.51 -15.37
CA GLY A 30 -3.74 -11.71 -16.80
C GLY A 30 -4.89 -12.67 -17.11
N ARG A 31 -5.57 -13.21 -16.10
CA ARG A 31 -6.64 -14.21 -16.24
C ARG A 31 -7.97 -13.76 -15.63
N VAL A 32 -8.06 -12.49 -15.21
CA VAL A 32 -9.31 -11.92 -14.70
C VAL A 32 -10.29 -11.72 -15.85
N ALA A 33 -11.42 -12.43 -15.80
CA ALA A 33 -12.51 -12.27 -16.77
C ALA A 33 -13.36 -11.04 -16.44
N PRO A 34 -13.96 -10.34 -17.44
CA PRO A 34 -14.77 -9.15 -17.20
C PRO A 34 -15.93 -9.38 -16.22
N SER A 35 -16.58 -10.54 -16.33
CA SER A 35 -17.70 -10.93 -15.47
C SER A 35 -17.29 -11.20 -14.01
N LYS A 36 -15.99 -11.32 -13.73
CA LYS A 36 -15.44 -11.62 -12.40
C LYS A 36 -14.57 -10.50 -11.82
N ALA A 37 -14.22 -9.49 -12.60
CA ALA A 37 -13.42 -8.36 -12.17
C ALA A 37 -13.97 -7.72 -10.89
N GLN A 38 -15.27 -7.36 -10.88
CA GLN A 38 -15.91 -6.78 -9.70
C GLN A 38 -16.00 -7.74 -8.50
N ASP A 39 -16.28 -9.03 -8.73
CA ASP A 39 -16.33 -10.07 -7.70
C ASP A 39 -14.97 -10.25 -7.00
N TRP A 40 -13.88 -10.07 -7.75
CA TRP A 40 -12.50 -10.19 -7.27
C TRP A 40 -11.86 -8.83 -6.95
N LEU A 41 -12.67 -7.77 -6.87
CA LEU A 41 -12.27 -6.41 -6.51
C LEU A 41 -11.19 -5.82 -7.43
N PHE A 42 -11.15 -6.29 -8.67
CA PHE A 42 -10.25 -5.81 -9.71
C PHE A 42 -11.04 -4.91 -10.66
N GLU A 43 -10.64 -3.65 -10.79
CA GLU A 43 -11.49 -2.64 -11.45
C GLU A 43 -11.44 -2.70 -12.97
N ASP A 44 -10.37 -3.25 -13.56
CA ASP A 44 -10.23 -3.36 -15.01
C ASP A 44 -9.39 -4.56 -15.43
N ILE A 45 -9.49 -4.98 -16.69
CA ILE A 45 -8.68 -6.05 -17.27
C ILE A 45 -7.42 -5.44 -17.85
N LEU A 46 -6.28 -5.91 -17.34
CA LEU A 46 -4.98 -5.37 -17.69
C LEU A 46 -4.28 -6.22 -18.74
N HIS A 47 -3.53 -5.56 -19.62
CA HIS A 47 -2.58 -6.24 -20.48
C HIS A 47 -1.30 -6.59 -19.69
N LEU A 48 -1.23 -7.84 -19.20
CA LEU A 48 -0.19 -8.30 -18.27
C LEU A 48 1.24 -8.04 -18.75
N ASP A 49 1.53 -8.23 -20.04
CA ASP A 49 2.87 -8.00 -20.57
C ASP A 49 3.25 -6.51 -20.59
N THR A 50 2.28 -5.62 -20.81
CA THR A 50 2.50 -4.16 -20.73
C THR A 50 2.75 -3.75 -19.28
N VAL A 51 1.86 -4.16 -18.36
CA VAL A 51 2.00 -3.91 -16.91
C VAL A 51 3.40 -4.31 -16.43
N ARG A 52 3.89 -5.47 -16.87
CA ARG A 52 5.20 -5.99 -16.49
C ARG A 52 6.33 -5.20 -17.16
N LYS A 53 6.48 -5.34 -18.49
CA LYS A 53 7.66 -4.87 -19.22
C LYS A 53 7.78 -3.35 -19.25
N LYS A 54 6.66 -2.65 -19.35
CA LYS A 54 6.64 -1.21 -19.64
C LYS A 54 6.39 -0.33 -18.41
N GLU A 55 6.05 -0.92 -17.27
CA GLU A 55 5.65 -0.15 -16.09
C GLU A 55 6.28 -0.71 -14.80
N TYR A 56 5.88 -1.91 -14.36
CA TYR A 56 6.33 -2.46 -13.08
C TYR A 56 7.82 -2.82 -13.06
N ASP A 57 8.40 -3.23 -14.19
CA ASP A 57 9.85 -3.48 -14.26
C ASP A 57 10.64 -2.20 -14.01
N TYR A 58 10.19 -1.04 -14.53
CA TYR A 58 10.79 0.25 -14.19
C TYR A 58 10.64 0.58 -12.71
N TYR A 59 9.53 0.20 -12.08
CA TYR A 59 9.31 0.42 -10.67
C TYR A 59 10.32 -0.38 -9.83
N VAL A 60 10.51 -1.66 -10.14
CA VAL A 60 11.53 -2.51 -9.48
C VAL A 60 12.94 -1.97 -9.73
N LYS A 61 13.28 -1.58 -10.97
CA LYS A 61 14.58 -0.99 -11.27
C LYS A 61 14.83 0.26 -10.42
N LEU A 62 13.86 1.18 -10.38
CA LEU A 62 13.94 2.41 -9.60
C LEU A 62 14.18 2.11 -8.11
N LEU A 63 13.40 1.19 -7.52
CA LEU A 63 13.61 0.76 -6.14
C LEU A 63 15.00 0.18 -5.92
N LEU A 64 15.49 -0.66 -6.84
CA LEU A 64 16.83 -1.24 -6.73
C LEU A 64 17.93 -0.18 -6.81
N TYR A 65 17.81 0.85 -7.65
CA TYR A 65 18.80 1.94 -7.64
C TYR A 65 18.80 2.71 -6.32
N PHE A 66 17.63 2.99 -5.75
CA PHE A 66 17.52 3.77 -4.50
C PHE A 66 17.94 2.97 -3.27
N LEU A 67 17.61 1.67 -3.22
CA LEU A 67 17.79 0.85 -2.03
C LEU A 67 19.01 -0.07 -2.16
N ASP A 68 19.18 -0.72 -3.31
CA ASP A 68 20.14 -1.81 -3.50
C ASP A 68 20.93 -1.75 -4.82
N PRO A 69 21.71 -0.67 -5.07
CA PRO A 69 22.33 -0.43 -6.36
C PRO A 69 23.26 -1.57 -6.79
N GLY A 70 23.89 -2.30 -5.85
CA GLY A 70 24.74 -3.46 -6.15
C GLY A 70 24.02 -4.62 -6.86
N ARG A 71 22.68 -4.65 -6.84
CA ARG A 71 21.90 -5.64 -7.58
C ARG A 71 21.69 -5.28 -9.04
N ILE A 72 21.62 -3.99 -9.39
CA ILE A 72 21.20 -3.53 -10.71
C ILE A 72 22.25 -2.73 -11.49
N LYS A 73 23.05 -1.91 -10.81
CA LYS A 73 24.02 -1.00 -11.44
C LYS A 73 25.02 -1.76 -12.32
N GLY A 74 25.20 -1.29 -13.55
CA GLY A 74 26.08 -1.89 -14.56
C GLY A 74 25.52 -3.18 -15.20
N LYS A 75 24.22 -3.45 -15.05
CA LYS A 75 23.56 -4.66 -15.56
C LYS A 75 22.33 -4.38 -16.40
N LEU A 76 21.99 -3.12 -16.71
CA LEU A 76 20.75 -2.82 -17.44
C LEU A 76 20.68 -3.53 -18.79
N ASP A 77 21.77 -3.57 -19.55
CA ASP A 77 21.83 -4.25 -20.85
C ASP A 77 21.46 -5.74 -20.76
N ILE A 78 21.86 -6.40 -19.66
CA ILE A 78 21.55 -7.82 -19.41
C ILE A 78 20.12 -7.97 -18.88
N VAL A 79 19.67 -7.05 -18.02
CA VAL A 79 18.32 -7.08 -17.43
C VAL A 79 17.24 -6.85 -18.48
N ASP A 80 17.50 -5.97 -19.45
CA ASP A 80 16.55 -5.58 -20.49
C ASP A 80 16.69 -6.37 -21.80
N SER A 81 17.71 -7.21 -21.89
CA SER A 81 17.91 -8.15 -22.99
C SER A 81 16.72 -9.11 -23.12
N GLU A 82 16.26 -9.35 -24.35
CA GLU A 82 15.19 -10.33 -24.61
C GLU A 82 15.67 -11.77 -24.33
N GLU A 83 16.97 -12.05 -24.44
CA GLU A 83 17.58 -13.34 -24.07
C GLU A 83 17.43 -13.65 -22.58
N SER A 84 17.43 -12.63 -21.71
CA SER A 84 17.20 -12.77 -20.27
C SER A 84 15.80 -13.27 -19.93
N ARG A 85 14.84 -13.13 -20.86
CA ARG A 85 13.43 -13.49 -20.70
C ARG A 85 12.82 -12.96 -19.40
N ARG A 86 13.25 -11.77 -18.94
CA ARG A 86 12.84 -11.14 -17.67
C ARG A 86 13.08 -12.02 -16.43
N GLU A 87 14.09 -12.89 -16.44
CA GLU A 87 14.39 -13.72 -15.27
C GLU A 87 14.73 -12.89 -14.03
N PHE A 88 15.35 -11.72 -14.23
CA PHE A 88 15.69 -10.76 -13.16
C PHE A 88 14.48 -10.37 -12.28
N PHE A 89 13.27 -10.38 -12.83
CA PHE A 89 12.03 -9.95 -12.17
C PHE A 89 11.14 -11.12 -11.69
N LYS A 90 11.60 -12.38 -11.81
CA LYS A 90 10.77 -13.57 -11.52
C LYS A 90 11.26 -14.30 -10.27
N PRO A 91 10.55 -14.21 -9.12
CA PRO A 91 10.99 -14.79 -7.83
C PRO A 91 11.37 -16.27 -7.86
N SER A 92 10.66 -17.04 -8.69
CA SER A 92 10.90 -18.46 -8.91
C SER A 92 12.10 -18.83 -9.82
N LYS A 93 12.81 -17.84 -10.39
CA LYS A 93 13.92 -18.08 -11.32
C LYS A 93 15.27 -17.86 -10.66
N PRO A 94 16.31 -18.65 -11.02
CA PRO A 94 17.65 -18.48 -10.45
C PRO A 94 18.26 -17.08 -10.70
N GLY A 95 17.92 -16.45 -11.83
CA GLY A 95 18.39 -15.11 -12.20
C GLY A 95 17.69 -13.95 -11.49
N PHE A 96 16.76 -14.21 -10.56
CA PHE A 96 16.02 -13.18 -9.83
C PHE A 96 16.95 -12.24 -9.06
N HIS A 97 16.61 -10.94 -9.00
CA HIS A 97 17.45 -9.93 -8.33
C HIS A 97 17.74 -10.28 -6.85
N ASN A 98 16.80 -10.96 -6.18
CA ASN A 98 16.94 -11.50 -4.83
C ASN A 98 17.56 -10.48 -3.85
N SER A 99 17.02 -9.25 -3.89
CA SER A 99 17.45 -8.15 -3.02
C SER A 99 16.95 -8.39 -1.61
N ASP A 100 17.77 -8.04 -0.62
CA ASP A 100 17.41 -8.06 0.79
C ASP A 100 16.77 -6.74 1.26
N LYS A 101 16.61 -5.78 0.34
CA LYS A 101 15.98 -4.47 0.58
C LYS A 101 14.72 -4.26 -0.23
N VAL A 102 14.70 -4.74 -1.48
CA VAL A 102 13.47 -4.85 -2.28
C VAL A 102 12.99 -6.29 -2.18
N ILE A 103 12.23 -6.58 -1.12
CA ILE A 103 11.82 -7.95 -0.79
C ILE A 103 10.53 -8.28 -1.55
N GLU A 104 10.43 -9.51 -2.04
CA GLU A 104 9.29 -9.95 -2.84
C GLU A 104 8.46 -11.01 -2.09
N PHE A 105 7.13 -10.84 -2.13
CA PHE A 105 6.18 -11.66 -1.38
C PHE A 105 6.16 -13.15 -1.80
N GLU A 106 6.11 -13.46 -3.09
CA GLU A 106 6.22 -14.84 -3.61
C GLU A 106 7.52 -15.49 -3.13
N ARG A 107 8.65 -14.77 -3.07
CA ARG A 107 9.90 -15.30 -2.54
C ARG A 107 9.79 -15.70 -1.07
N LEU A 108 9.26 -14.82 -0.22
CA LEU A 108 9.04 -15.12 1.20
C LEU A 108 8.06 -16.30 1.39
N LEU A 109 7.03 -16.38 0.53
CA LEU A 109 6.09 -17.49 0.53
C LEU A 109 6.77 -18.80 0.15
N THR A 110 7.61 -18.81 -0.90
CA THR A 110 8.40 -19.98 -1.27
C THR A 110 9.30 -20.43 -0.12
N ASP A 111 9.99 -19.50 0.53
CA ASP A 111 10.91 -19.81 1.64
C ASP A 111 10.20 -20.52 2.80
N ILE A 112 8.99 -20.07 3.21
CA ILE A 112 8.25 -20.76 4.29
C ILE A 112 7.67 -22.12 3.86
N LEU A 113 7.42 -22.32 2.56
CA LEU A 113 6.90 -23.57 2.01
C LEU A 113 7.97 -24.67 1.91
N GLU A 114 9.26 -24.32 2.05
CA GLU A 114 10.32 -25.31 2.19
C GLU A 114 10.28 -26.02 3.55
N PHE A 115 9.65 -25.42 4.57
CA PHE A 115 9.46 -26.05 5.88
C PHE A 115 8.29 -27.05 5.84
N PRO A 116 8.53 -28.36 6.04
CA PRO A 116 7.49 -29.37 5.81
C PRO A 116 6.23 -29.23 6.67
N ASP A 117 6.38 -28.78 7.92
CA ASP A 117 5.25 -28.57 8.83
C ASP A 117 4.43 -27.33 8.43
N THR A 118 5.10 -26.21 8.14
CA THR A 118 4.46 -24.97 7.66
C THR A 118 3.75 -25.19 6.33
N CYS A 119 4.38 -25.91 5.39
CA CYS A 119 3.77 -26.29 4.12
C CYS A 119 2.46 -27.04 4.34
N LYS A 120 2.45 -28.12 5.13
CA LYS A 120 1.23 -28.91 5.41
C LYS A 120 0.12 -28.07 6.04
N LYS A 121 0.45 -27.24 7.03
CA LYS A 121 -0.51 -26.38 7.73
C LYS A 121 -1.10 -25.32 6.80
N LEU A 122 -0.25 -24.65 6.02
CA LEU A 122 -0.68 -23.63 5.08
C LEU A 122 -1.52 -24.22 3.95
N THR A 123 -1.10 -25.34 3.35
CA THR A 123 -1.88 -26.02 2.31
C THR A 123 -3.26 -26.44 2.83
N ALA A 124 -3.34 -27.01 4.02
CA ALA A 124 -4.63 -27.35 4.62
C ALA A 124 -5.51 -26.11 4.84
N ALA A 125 -4.93 -24.99 5.31
CA ALA A 125 -5.65 -23.75 5.53
C ALA A 125 -6.15 -23.11 4.22
N VAL A 126 -5.32 -23.09 3.17
CA VAL A 126 -5.72 -22.61 1.83
C VAL A 126 -6.84 -23.49 1.28
N CYS A 127 -6.68 -24.81 1.30
CA CYS A 127 -7.71 -25.74 0.84
C CYS A 127 -9.03 -25.59 1.60
N ALA A 128 -8.99 -25.31 2.90
CA ALA A 128 -10.18 -25.09 3.71
C ALA A 128 -10.92 -23.79 3.33
N ILE A 129 -10.20 -22.70 3.03
CA ILE A 129 -10.79 -21.43 2.60
C ILE A 129 -11.37 -21.55 1.19
N GLU A 130 -10.66 -22.23 0.29
CA GLU A 130 -11.02 -22.34 -1.13
C GLU A 130 -11.96 -23.51 -1.44
N GLY A 131 -12.22 -24.40 -0.47
CA GLY A 131 -13.10 -25.55 -0.64
C GLY A 131 -12.51 -26.67 -1.51
N CYS A 132 -11.19 -26.86 -1.49
CA CYS A 132 -10.53 -27.91 -2.25
C CYS A 132 -10.87 -29.31 -1.71
N SER A 133 -10.86 -30.31 -2.60
CA SER A 133 -11.00 -31.71 -2.19
C SER A 133 -9.77 -32.20 -1.41
N TYR A 134 -9.95 -33.23 -0.60
CA TYR A 134 -8.82 -33.84 0.12
C TYR A 134 -7.77 -34.47 -0.83
N SER A 135 -8.20 -34.93 -2.01
CA SER A 135 -7.28 -35.41 -3.05
C SER A 135 -6.39 -34.27 -3.57
N MET A 136 -7.00 -33.12 -3.89
CA MET A 136 -6.27 -31.92 -4.31
C MET A 136 -5.31 -31.45 -3.21
N GLN A 137 -5.73 -31.45 -1.95
CA GLN A 137 -4.85 -31.11 -0.82
C GLN A 137 -3.60 -32.01 -0.76
N LYS A 138 -3.77 -33.33 -0.97
CA LYS A 138 -2.62 -34.26 -1.00
C LYS A 138 -1.69 -33.99 -2.16
N GLU A 139 -2.23 -33.64 -3.32
CA GLU A 139 -1.41 -33.26 -4.48
C GLU A 139 -0.58 -32.01 -4.17
N LEU A 140 -1.24 -30.95 -3.70
CA LEU A 140 -0.60 -29.67 -3.35
C LEU A 140 0.50 -29.80 -2.28
N ILE A 141 0.33 -30.68 -1.27
CA ILE A 141 1.35 -30.95 -0.24
C ILE A 141 2.64 -31.53 -0.85
N ASN A 142 2.53 -32.27 -1.97
CA ASN A 142 3.67 -32.90 -2.63
C ASN A 142 4.25 -32.04 -3.77
N THR A 143 3.67 -30.87 -4.04
CA THR A 143 4.16 -29.92 -5.04
C THR A 143 5.40 -29.17 -4.53
N PRO A 144 6.43 -28.96 -5.37
CA PRO A 144 7.61 -28.17 -4.98
C PRO A 144 7.24 -26.75 -4.50
N ALA A 145 7.95 -26.24 -3.47
CA ALA A 145 7.63 -24.96 -2.82
C ALA A 145 7.50 -23.76 -3.78
N ALA A 146 8.39 -23.66 -4.78
CA ALA A 146 8.39 -22.58 -5.78
C ALA A 146 7.21 -22.65 -6.77
N GLU A 147 6.62 -23.83 -6.93
CA GLU A 147 5.44 -24.05 -7.75
C GLU A 147 4.17 -23.87 -6.92
N LEU A 148 4.18 -24.39 -5.69
CA LEU A 148 3.09 -24.23 -4.72
C LEU A 148 2.83 -22.77 -4.36
N SER A 149 3.87 -21.93 -4.21
CA SER A 149 3.70 -20.50 -3.97
C SER A 149 2.91 -19.81 -5.09
N LYS A 150 3.21 -20.13 -6.36
CA LYS A 150 2.49 -19.62 -7.53
C LYS A 150 1.06 -20.13 -7.58
N ILE A 151 0.84 -21.40 -7.23
CA ILE A 151 -0.51 -21.97 -7.16
C ILE A 151 -1.33 -21.22 -6.11
N PHE A 152 -0.78 -20.94 -4.93
CA PHE A 152 -1.48 -20.20 -3.88
C PHE A 152 -1.83 -18.76 -4.27
N ILE A 153 -1.01 -18.11 -5.08
CA ILE A 153 -1.28 -16.76 -5.57
C ILE A 153 -2.27 -16.80 -6.74
N SER A 154 -1.93 -17.53 -7.79
CA SER A 154 -2.67 -17.52 -9.05
C SER A 154 -3.93 -18.40 -9.07
N GLY A 155 -3.97 -19.47 -8.27
CA GLY A 155 -5.02 -20.48 -8.29
C GLY A 155 -4.97 -21.45 -9.46
N TYR A 156 -3.83 -21.53 -10.16
CA TYR A 156 -3.65 -22.42 -11.30
C TYR A 156 -2.55 -23.45 -11.09
N MET A 157 -2.85 -24.69 -11.44
CA MET A 157 -1.89 -25.79 -11.56
C MET A 157 -1.04 -25.64 -12.83
N PRO A 158 0.10 -26.34 -12.94
CA PRO A 158 0.80 -26.50 -14.21
C PRO A 158 -0.16 -27.01 -15.29
N GLY A 159 -0.06 -26.47 -16.50
CA GLY A 159 -0.99 -26.80 -17.60
C GLY A 159 -2.24 -25.92 -17.67
N ASN A 160 -2.35 -24.88 -16.84
CA ASN A 160 -3.42 -23.87 -16.83
C ASN A 160 -4.79 -24.36 -16.33
N GLU A 161 -4.82 -25.43 -15.55
CA GLU A 161 -6.04 -25.83 -14.84
C GLU A 161 -6.29 -24.92 -13.64
N MET A 162 -7.47 -24.29 -13.58
CA MET A 162 -7.88 -23.42 -12.49
C MET A 162 -8.51 -24.24 -11.36
N ILE A 163 -7.95 -24.17 -10.16
CA ILE A 163 -8.45 -24.90 -8.99
C ILE A 163 -9.16 -24.01 -7.97
N PHE A 164 -8.86 -22.70 -7.97
CA PHE A 164 -9.58 -21.67 -7.22
C PHE A 164 -9.31 -20.26 -7.80
N PRO A 165 -10.07 -19.22 -7.43
CA PRO A 165 -9.87 -17.84 -7.90
C PRO A 165 -8.45 -17.30 -7.65
N PRO A 166 -7.84 -16.50 -8.55
CA PRO A 166 -6.60 -15.77 -8.27
C PRO A 166 -6.80 -14.68 -7.20
N ILE A 167 -5.70 -14.19 -6.62
CA ILE A 167 -5.69 -13.00 -5.73
C ILE A 167 -4.98 -11.81 -6.40
N PRO A 168 -5.60 -11.17 -7.43
CA PRO A 168 -4.94 -10.16 -8.24
C PRO A 168 -4.58 -8.87 -7.48
N ASN A 169 -5.24 -8.60 -6.34
CA ASN A 169 -4.95 -7.43 -5.51
C ASN A 169 -3.69 -7.58 -4.66
N LEU A 170 -3.02 -8.74 -4.70
CA LEU A 170 -1.76 -8.94 -3.96
C LEU A 170 -0.65 -7.97 -4.41
N ILE A 171 -0.75 -7.40 -5.62
CA ILE A 171 0.13 -6.31 -6.07
C ILE A 171 0.10 -5.10 -5.14
N PHE A 172 -1.02 -4.89 -4.45
CA PHE A 172 -1.20 -3.83 -3.47
C PHE A 172 -0.76 -4.30 -2.08
N THR A 173 0.55 -4.47 -1.92
CA THR A 173 1.15 -4.97 -0.68
C THR A 173 0.94 -4.06 0.53
N ARG A 174 0.53 -2.80 0.32
CA ARG A 174 0.09 -1.93 1.43
C ARG A 174 -1.04 -2.58 2.24
N ASP A 175 -1.92 -3.32 1.58
CA ASP A 175 -3.13 -3.84 2.20
C ASP A 175 -2.98 -5.22 2.83
N ILE A 176 -1.83 -5.90 2.71
CA ILE A 176 -1.58 -7.18 3.41
C ILE A 176 -1.14 -6.97 4.87
N GLY A 177 -0.62 -5.79 5.18
CA GLY A 177 -0.18 -5.39 6.51
C GLY A 177 0.58 -4.08 6.45
N ILE A 178 0.77 -3.45 7.61
CA ILE A 178 1.52 -2.20 7.72
C ILE A 178 2.52 -2.25 8.86
N THR A 179 3.71 -1.72 8.61
CA THR A 179 4.75 -1.57 9.64
C THR A 179 4.54 -0.25 10.38
N ILE A 180 4.44 -0.30 11.71
CA ILE A 180 4.31 0.86 12.60
C ILE A 180 5.41 0.76 13.63
N ASN A 181 6.41 1.64 13.54
CA ASN A 181 7.68 1.49 14.25
C ASN A 181 8.20 0.06 14.05
N ASN A 182 8.49 -0.67 15.11
CA ASN A 182 8.96 -2.05 15.09
C ASN A 182 7.83 -3.10 15.19
N PHE A 183 6.57 -2.72 14.89
CA PHE A 183 5.41 -3.60 14.88
C PHE A 183 4.86 -3.79 13.47
N ILE A 184 4.23 -4.94 13.22
CA ILE A 184 3.46 -5.20 12.00
C ILE A 184 2.00 -5.34 12.39
N LEU A 185 1.15 -4.45 11.91
CA LEU A 185 -0.29 -4.57 12.02
C LEU A 185 -0.81 -5.35 10.81
N LEU A 186 -1.31 -6.57 11.03
CA LEU A 186 -1.90 -7.39 9.97
C LEU A 186 -3.28 -6.86 9.59
N ASN A 187 -3.57 -6.92 8.29
CA ASN A 187 -4.87 -6.51 7.79
C ASN A 187 -5.99 -7.43 8.28
N LYS A 188 -7.22 -6.89 8.26
CA LYS A 188 -8.44 -7.66 8.49
C LYS A 188 -9.46 -7.24 7.43
N PRO A 189 -9.49 -7.93 6.27
CA PRO A 189 -10.17 -7.44 5.09
C PRO A 189 -11.68 -7.41 5.29
N ALA A 190 -12.33 -6.40 4.71
CA ALA A 190 -13.79 -6.31 4.72
C ALA A 190 -14.47 -7.35 3.79
N LYS A 191 -13.76 -7.76 2.74
CA LYS A 191 -14.28 -8.64 1.69
C LYS A 191 -13.61 -10.02 1.75
N LYS A 192 -14.43 -11.07 1.65
CA LYS A 192 -13.95 -12.46 1.73
C LYS A 192 -12.95 -12.82 0.62
N ALA A 193 -13.02 -12.17 -0.54
CA ALA A 193 -12.10 -12.40 -1.66
C ALA A 193 -10.62 -12.16 -1.30
N ARG A 194 -10.34 -11.31 -0.29
CA ARG A 194 -8.97 -11.02 0.19
C ARG A 194 -8.53 -11.87 1.38
N SER A 195 -9.34 -12.84 1.80
CA SER A 195 -9.03 -13.70 2.95
C SER A 195 -7.74 -14.51 2.71
N ARG A 196 -7.50 -14.96 1.48
CA ARG A 196 -6.31 -15.74 1.15
C ARG A 196 -5.05 -14.90 1.18
N GLU A 197 -5.07 -13.65 0.70
CA GLU A 197 -3.95 -12.70 0.82
C GLU A 197 -3.51 -12.56 2.29
N THR A 198 -4.49 -12.34 3.17
CA THR A 198 -4.30 -12.20 4.62
C THR A 198 -3.73 -13.48 5.24
N LEU A 199 -4.25 -14.65 4.83
CA LEU A 199 -3.76 -15.94 5.31
C LEU A 199 -2.29 -16.15 4.94
N LEU A 200 -1.91 -15.89 3.69
CA LEU A 200 -0.55 -16.05 3.21
C LEU A 200 0.40 -15.10 3.95
N ALA A 201 0.01 -13.82 4.07
CA ALA A 201 0.79 -12.82 4.80
C ALA A 201 1.01 -13.22 6.26
N ARG A 202 -0.05 -13.67 6.95
CA ARG A 202 0.05 -14.17 8.33
C ARG A 202 1.06 -15.31 8.46
N TYR A 203 1.00 -16.31 7.56
CA TYR A 203 1.95 -17.41 7.60
C TYR A 203 3.39 -16.94 7.34
N ILE A 204 3.60 -16.00 6.41
CA ILE A 204 4.91 -15.42 6.16
C ILE A 204 5.44 -14.72 7.41
N PHE A 205 4.70 -13.77 7.98
CA PHE A 205 5.20 -12.97 9.10
C PHE A 205 5.46 -13.80 10.36
N PHE A 206 4.66 -14.84 10.64
CA PHE A 206 4.88 -15.69 11.81
C PHE A 206 5.93 -16.79 11.61
N ASN A 207 6.15 -17.28 10.39
CA ASN A 207 7.01 -18.46 10.17
C ASN A 207 8.33 -18.13 9.46
N HIS A 208 8.41 -17.05 8.68
CA HIS A 208 9.61 -16.74 7.94
C HIS A 208 10.74 -16.27 8.89
N PRO A 209 11.97 -16.81 8.78
CA PRO A 209 13.07 -16.47 9.68
C PRO A 209 13.35 -14.96 9.77
N LEU A 210 13.17 -14.22 8.67
CA LEU A 210 13.36 -12.77 8.63
C LEU A 210 12.62 -12.02 9.74
N PHE A 211 11.42 -12.48 10.13
CA PHE A 211 10.57 -11.82 11.12
C PHE A 211 10.65 -12.47 12.51
N GLU A 212 11.58 -13.41 12.73
CA GLU A 212 11.70 -14.17 13.98
C GLU A 212 11.78 -13.27 15.21
N ASN A 213 12.62 -12.24 15.16
CA ASN A 213 12.80 -11.27 16.26
C ASN A 213 11.59 -10.34 16.46
N TYR A 214 10.63 -10.34 15.54
CA TYR A 214 9.48 -9.45 15.52
C TYR A 214 8.14 -10.19 15.72
N ARG A 215 8.15 -11.52 15.91
CA ARG A 215 6.91 -12.31 16.09
C ARG A 215 5.99 -11.78 17.21
N ASN A 216 6.57 -11.30 18.31
CA ASN A 216 5.83 -10.69 19.42
C ASN A 216 5.28 -9.28 19.12
N ASN A 217 5.77 -8.66 18.05
CA ASN A 217 5.38 -7.34 17.58
C ASN A 217 4.40 -7.41 16.40
N ILE A 218 3.94 -8.61 16.03
CA ILE A 218 2.85 -8.78 15.07
C ILE A 218 1.53 -8.57 15.81
N LEU A 219 0.72 -7.62 15.34
CA LEU A 219 -0.57 -7.26 15.89
C LEU A 219 -1.68 -7.77 14.96
N GLU A 220 -2.57 -8.59 15.49
CA GLU A 220 -3.79 -9.04 14.82
C GLU A 220 -5.01 -8.38 15.48
N ILE A 221 -5.87 -7.75 14.69
CA ILE A 221 -7.09 -7.12 15.23
C ILE A 221 -8.10 -8.19 15.68
N PRO A 222 -8.46 -8.24 16.98
CA PRO A 222 -9.42 -9.22 17.48
C PRO A 222 -10.81 -8.97 16.88
N ALA A 223 -11.65 -10.01 16.86
CA ALA A 223 -13.09 -9.79 16.67
C ALA A 223 -13.70 -9.38 18.01
N THR A 224 -14.70 -8.51 17.98
CA THR A 224 -15.37 -8.05 19.20
C THR A 224 -16.22 -9.17 19.81
N ILE A 225 -16.34 -9.19 21.14
CA ILE A 225 -17.20 -10.16 21.86
C ILE A 225 -18.64 -10.08 21.34
N GLN A 226 -19.12 -8.87 21.03
CA GLN A 226 -20.45 -8.65 20.48
C GLN A 226 -20.64 -9.36 19.14
N TYR A 227 -19.63 -9.33 18.26
CA TYR A 227 -19.66 -10.09 17.01
C TYR A 227 -19.74 -11.61 17.24
N PHE A 228 -19.02 -12.13 18.24
CA PHE A 228 -19.05 -13.55 18.58
C PHE A 228 -20.39 -14.01 19.18
N LEU A 229 -20.96 -13.23 20.08
CA LEU A 229 -22.18 -13.61 20.80
C LEU A 229 -23.46 -13.33 20.00
N ARG A 230 -23.41 -12.41 19.02
CA ARG A 230 -24.56 -12.00 18.21
C ARG A 230 -24.20 -11.85 16.74
N PRO A 231 -23.80 -12.94 16.05
CA PRO A 231 -23.46 -12.87 14.65
C PRO A 231 -24.72 -12.53 13.82
N GLY A 232 -24.67 -11.44 13.06
CA GLY A 232 -25.73 -11.06 12.12
C GLY A 232 -26.81 -10.12 12.64
N GLU A 233 -26.73 -9.64 13.88
CA GLU A 233 -27.54 -8.49 14.32
C GLU A 233 -26.98 -7.18 13.72
N GLU A 234 -27.86 -6.28 13.27
CA GLU A 234 -27.55 -5.02 12.56
C GLU A 234 -26.62 -4.05 13.32
N HIS A 235 -26.31 -4.32 14.59
CA HIS A 235 -25.44 -3.48 15.43
C HIS A 235 -24.04 -4.05 15.70
N GLY A 236 -23.74 -5.28 15.26
CA GLY A 236 -22.40 -5.86 15.38
C GLY A 236 -21.55 -5.52 14.15
N GLU A 237 -20.98 -4.32 14.07
CA GLU A 237 -20.07 -3.96 12.98
C GLU A 237 -18.92 -4.98 12.91
N LYS A 238 -18.70 -5.54 11.71
CA LYS A 238 -17.49 -6.33 11.45
C LYS A 238 -16.28 -5.45 11.70
N THR A 239 -15.34 -5.98 12.47
CA THR A 239 -14.05 -5.33 12.70
C THR A 239 -13.18 -5.51 11.45
N THR A 240 -12.91 -4.44 10.72
CA THR A 240 -12.11 -4.47 9.49
C THR A 240 -11.09 -3.35 9.52
N ILE A 241 -9.90 -3.61 8.98
CA ILE A 241 -8.84 -2.62 8.80
C ILE A 241 -8.00 -3.02 7.59
N GLU A 242 -7.73 -2.06 6.70
CA GLU A 242 -6.84 -2.23 5.55
C GLU A 242 -5.70 -1.21 5.64
N GLY A 243 -4.54 -1.56 5.07
CA GLY A 243 -3.31 -0.79 5.29
C GLY A 243 -3.30 0.56 4.59
N GLY A 244 -4.05 0.74 3.49
CA GLY A 244 -4.24 2.06 2.87
C GLY A 244 -4.89 3.08 3.80
N ASP A 245 -5.57 2.63 4.86
CA ASP A 245 -6.14 3.52 5.88
C ASP A 245 -5.18 3.83 7.03
N VAL A 246 -3.97 3.30 7.04
CA VAL A 246 -3.04 3.51 8.16
C VAL A 246 -1.81 4.23 7.65
N MET A 247 -1.46 5.36 8.27
CA MET A 247 -0.28 6.14 7.89
C MET A 247 0.55 6.50 9.12
N VAL A 248 1.86 6.25 9.06
CA VAL A 248 2.78 6.55 10.18
C VAL A 248 3.40 7.92 9.94
N VAL A 249 2.76 8.98 10.43
CA VAL A 249 3.18 10.36 10.13
C VAL A 249 4.31 10.86 11.03
N SER A 250 4.51 10.24 12.19
CA SER A 250 5.71 10.42 13.04
C SER A 250 5.88 9.22 13.98
N PRO A 251 7.04 9.05 14.65
CA PRO A 251 7.27 7.88 15.51
C PRO A 251 6.25 7.72 16.64
N ASP A 252 5.63 8.82 17.09
CA ASP A 252 4.64 8.82 18.17
C ASP A 252 3.19 9.05 17.66
N HIS A 253 2.96 9.16 16.35
CA HIS A 253 1.65 9.52 15.77
C HIS A 253 1.30 8.71 14.53
N VAL A 254 0.17 8.01 14.60
CA VAL A 254 -0.44 7.27 13.48
C VAL A 254 -1.78 7.88 13.08
N LEU A 255 -2.06 7.93 11.78
CA LEU A 255 -3.39 8.22 11.25
C LEU A 255 -4.12 6.90 10.93
N ILE A 256 -5.41 6.84 11.25
CA ILE A 256 -6.28 5.71 10.89
C ILE A 256 -7.52 6.24 10.19
N GLY A 257 -7.75 5.82 8.95
CA GLY A 257 -8.95 6.09 8.19
C GLY A 257 -10.14 5.26 8.68
N CYS A 258 -11.32 5.87 8.76
CA CYS A 258 -12.59 5.12 8.77
C CYS A 258 -13.24 5.31 7.40
N SER A 259 -13.28 4.25 6.60
CA SER A 259 -13.58 4.26 5.17
C SER A 259 -14.59 3.16 4.79
N GLU A 260 -14.78 2.89 3.49
CA GLU A 260 -15.51 1.68 3.04
C GLU A 260 -14.81 0.39 3.47
N ARG A 261 -13.49 0.42 3.66
CA ARG A 261 -12.66 -0.75 3.94
C ARG A 261 -12.28 -0.91 5.42
N THR A 262 -12.15 0.19 6.15
CA THR A 262 -11.84 0.20 7.58
C THR A 262 -13.02 0.67 8.41
N SER A 263 -13.52 -0.18 9.30
CA SER A 263 -14.67 0.13 10.16
C SER A 263 -14.26 0.91 11.41
N ALA A 264 -15.21 1.64 12.00
CA ALA A 264 -14.98 2.38 13.25
C ALA A 264 -14.58 1.43 14.40
N SER A 265 -15.17 0.24 14.45
CA SER A 265 -14.75 -0.80 15.40
C SER A 265 -13.32 -1.28 15.14
N GLY A 266 -12.91 -1.43 13.87
CA GLY A 266 -11.53 -1.75 13.49
C GLY A 266 -10.52 -0.70 13.94
N ALA A 267 -10.80 0.57 13.67
CA ALA A 267 -9.98 1.68 14.14
C ALA A 267 -9.90 1.73 15.67
N SER A 268 -11.02 1.52 16.37
CA SER A 268 -11.06 1.50 17.85
C SER A 268 -10.18 0.39 18.44
N GLU A 269 -10.27 -0.84 17.93
CA GLU A 269 -9.42 -1.95 18.39
C GLU A 269 -7.93 -1.72 18.05
N ALA A 270 -7.63 -1.12 16.89
CA ALA A 270 -6.27 -0.74 16.54
C ALA A 270 -5.70 0.30 17.53
N ILE A 271 -6.46 1.34 17.87
CA ILE A 271 -6.06 2.36 18.86
C ILE A 271 -5.72 1.72 20.21
N LYS A 272 -6.60 0.81 20.70
CA LYS A 272 -6.37 0.10 21.96
C LYS A 272 -5.07 -0.69 21.92
N LEU A 273 -4.88 -1.53 20.89
CA LEU A 273 -3.68 -2.34 20.75
C LEU A 273 -2.41 -1.50 20.66
N LEU A 274 -2.42 -0.43 19.85
CA LEU A 274 -1.27 0.46 19.69
C LEU A 274 -0.90 1.16 21.00
N PHE A 275 -1.88 1.61 21.78
CA PHE A 275 -1.63 2.23 23.09
C PHE A 275 -1.24 1.21 24.16
N GLU A 276 -1.90 0.07 24.24
CA GLU A 276 -1.62 -1.00 25.22
C GLU A 276 -0.21 -1.58 25.04
N ARG A 277 0.27 -1.66 23.80
CA ARG A 277 1.60 -2.19 23.45
C ARG A 277 2.68 -1.11 23.37
N ASP A 278 2.38 0.12 23.79
CA ASP A 278 3.32 1.25 23.79
C ASP A 278 3.94 1.53 22.40
N VAL A 279 3.18 1.29 21.32
CA VAL A 279 3.67 1.48 19.95
C VAL A 279 3.74 2.97 19.60
N VAL A 280 2.71 3.73 19.98
CA VAL A 280 2.60 5.18 19.75
C VAL A 280 1.88 5.86 20.91
N LYS A 281 2.02 7.19 21.01
CA LYS A 281 1.35 8.00 22.04
C LYS A 281 0.10 8.70 21.52
N LYS A 282 -0.02 8.83 20.19
CA LYS A 282 -1.07 9.60 19.54
C LYS A 282 -1.62 8.83 18.34
N VAL A 283 -2.94 8.82 18.20
CA VAL A 283 -3.62 8.31 17.00
C VAL A 283 -4.68 9.32 16.58
N THR A 284 -4.70 9.70 15.30
CA THR A 284 -5.80 10.51 14.75
C THR A 284 -6.64 9.69 13.79
N VAL A 285 -7.94 9.62 14.06
CA VAL A 285 -8.92 8.99 13.19
C VAL A 285 -9.44 10.00 12.19
N VAL A 286 -9.40 9.67 10.89
CA VAL A 286 -9.96 10.46 9.79
C VAL A 286 -11.12 9.69 9.19
N LYS A 287 -12.35 10.06 9.55
CA LYS A 287 -13.55 9.43 9.02
C LYS A 287 -13.95 10.09 7.71
N ILE A 288 -13.92 9.33 6.63
CA ILE A 288 -14.24 9.79 5.28
C ILE A 288 -15.64 9.31 4.86
N PRO A 289 -16.34 10.05 3.99
CA PRO A 289 -17.65 9.61 3.51
C PRO A 289 -17.57 8.24 2.82
N HIS A 290 -18.54 7.36 3.09
CA HIS A 290 -18.67 6.07 2.39
C HIS A 290 -19.12 6.30 0.94
N LYS A 291 -18.17 6.61 0.06
CA LYS A 291 -18.35 6.67 -1.39
C LYS A 291 -17.35 5.72 -2.04
N ARG A 292 -17.78 5.08 -3.13
CA ARG A 292 -16.93 4.17 -3.91
C ARG A 292 -15.65 4.85 -4.43
N ASP A 293 -15.70 6.16 -4.61
CA ASP A 293 -14.58 6.97 -5.10
C ASP A 293 -13.46 7.16 -4.04
N PHE A 294 -13.73 6.84 -2.76
CA PHE A 294 -12.80 7.00 -1.63
C PHE A 294 -12.62 5.66 -0.90
N MET A 295 -11.69 4.83 -1.38
CA MET A 295 -11.48 3.50 -0.78
C MET A 295 -10.71 3.57 0.55
N HIS A 296 -9.71 4.43 0.63
CA HIS A 296 -8.79 4.57 1.77
C HIS A 296 -8.26 6.01 1.91
N ILE A 297 -7.70 6.37 3.07
CA ILE A 297 -7.14 7.71 3.29
C ILE A 297 -5.88 8.03 2.46
N ASP A 298 -5.05 7.04 2.14
CA ASP A 298 -3.87 7.23 1.29
C ASP A 298 -4.21 7.54 -0.19
N THR A 299 -5.47 7.32 -0.59
CA THR A 299 -5.95 7.72 -1.91
C THR A 299 -6.36 9.19 -1.93
N ILE A 300 -6.57 9.85 -0.79
CA ILE A 300 -7.07 11.24 -0.74
C ILE A 300 -6.04 12.24 -0.20
N PHE A 301 -5.00 11.79 0.50
CA PHE A 301 -3.83 12.59 0.81
C PHE A 301 -2.59 11.74 1.05
N THR A 302 -1.41 12.28 0.74
CA THR A 302 -0.12 11.69 1.08
C THR A 302 0.90 12.74 1.50
N GLN A 303 1.86 12.31 2.32
CA GLN A 303 2.96 13.16 2.76
C GLN A 303 4.12 13.08 1.74
N ILE A 304 4.70 14.23 1.39
CA ILE A 304 5.82 14.34 0.44
C ILE A 304 7.13 14.66 1.16
N ASP A 305 7.06 15.64 2.08
CA ASP A 305 8.15 16.03 2.96
C ASP A 305 7.55 16.58 4.28
N ARG A 306 8.39 17.10 5.19
CA ARG A 306 7.92 17.65 6.48
C ARG A 306 6.98 18.85 6.37
N ARG A 307 7.00 19.56 5.24
CA ARG A 307 6.20 20.77 4.99
C ARG A 307 5.17 20.58 3.88
N THR A 308 5.17 19.48 3.13
CA THR A 308 4.41 19.35 1.87
C THR A 308 3.54 18.12 1.86
N TRP A 309 2.28 18.33 1.51
CA TRP A 309 1.26 17.29 1.39
C TRP A 309 0.57 17.39 0.04
N VAL A 310 0.24 16.24 -0.55
CA VAL A 310 -0.73 16.15 -1.65
C VAL A 310 -2.09 15.87 -1.06
N VAL A 311 -3.12 16.58 -1.50
CA VAL A 311 -4.48 16.49 -0.94
C VAL A 311 -5.52 16.57 -2.05
N LEU A 312 -6.58 15.79 -1.92
CA LEU A 312 -7.74 15.89 -2.79
C LEU A 312 -8.58 17.13 -2.44
N GLY A 313 -8.89 17.95 -3.44
CA GLY A 313 -9.65 19.19 -3.25
C GLY A 313 -11.06 19.02 -2.66
N SER A 314 -11.72 17.88 -2.87
CA SER A 314 -13.09 17.65 -2.38
C SER A 314 -13.20 17.53 -0.85
N ILE A 315 -12.12 17.14 -0.17
CA ILE A 315 -12.04 17.07 1.30
C ILE A 315 -11.37 18.32 1.91
N SER A 316 -10.94 19.24 1.05
CA SER A 316 -10.22 20.46 1.42
C SER A 316 -11.15 21.52 2.02
N SER A 317 -10.60 22.28 2.97
CA SER A 317 -11.21 23.54 3.44
C SER A 317 -11.32 24.63 2.37
N GLN A 318 -10.60 24.51 1.25
CA GLN A 318 -10.62 25.47 0.14
C GLN A 318 -11.86 25.37 -0.75
N GLN A 319 -12.76 24.39 -0.53
CA GLN A 319 -14.10 24.44 -1.10
C GLN A 319 -14.90 25.59 -0.47
N LYS A 320 -14.56 26.82 -0.84
CA LYS A 320 -15.53 27.90 -0.89
C LYS A 320 -16.46 27.57 -2.06
N HIS A 321 -17.46 26.72 -1.81
CA HIS A 321 -18.73 26.88 -2.51
C HIS A 321 -19.25 28.27 -2.08
N LYS A 322 -18.77 29.32 -2.74
CA LYS A 322 -19.51 30.57 -2.77
C LYS A 322 -20.85 30.16 -3.35
N GLY A 323 -21.89 30.16 -2.52
CA GLY A 323 -23.25 29.95 -2.97
C GLY A 323 -23.61 31.05 -3.95
N SER A 324 -23.22 30.85 -5.21
CA SER A 324 -23.49 31.75 -6.33
C SER A 324 -24.76 31.34 -7.04
N GLU A 325 -25.21 30.09 -6.86
CA GLU A 325 -26.38 29.54 -7.53
C GLU A 325 -27.50 29.22 -6.53
N PRO A 326 -28.78 29.45 -6.90
CA PRO A 326 -29.92 29.14 -6.05
C PRO A 326 -29.97 27.68 -5.59
N VAL A 327 -29.48 26.74 -6.43
CA VAL A 327 -29.42 25.31 -6.10
C VAL A 327 -28.57 25.03 -4.85
N ASP A 328 -27.57 25.86 -4.58
CA ASP A 328 -26.70 25.71 -3.42
C ASP A 328 -27.47 25.93 -2.12
N TYR A 329 -28.53 26.74 -2.12
CA TYR A 329 -29.38 27.02 -0.97
C TYR A 329 -30.58 26.07 -0.86
N LEU A 330 -30.94 25.41 -1.97
CA LEU A 330 -32.04 24.45 -2.05
C LEU A 330 -31.61 23.01 -1.73
N SER A 331 -30.31 22.74 -1.71
CA SER A 331 -29.72 21.42 -1.46
C SER A 331 -29.39 21.21 0.02
N GLU A 332 -30.12 20.29 0.69
CA GLU A 332 -29.83 19.84 2.07
C GLU A 332 -28.51 19.04 2.20
N LYS A 333 -27.80 18.75 1.09
CA LYS A 333 -26.63 17.85 1.08
C LYS A 333 -25.32 18.46 1.63
N ARG A 334 -25.31 19.73 2.04
CA ARG A 334 -24.11 20.53 2.38
C ARG A 334 -23.15 19.92 3.42
N ASN A 335 -23.61 19.03 4.31
CA ASN A 335 -22.82 18.55 5.45
C ASN A 335 -22.33 17.09 5.37
N LYS A 336 -22.70 16.31 4.34
CA LYS A 336 -22.39 14.86 4.32
C LYS A 336 -21.03 14.50 3.71
N GLU A 337 -20.27 15.48 3.22
CA GLU A 337 -19.04 15.21 2.45
C GLU A 337 -17.75 15.62 3.16
N LYS A 338 -17.83 16.27 4.32
CA LYS A 338 -16.63 16.67 5.06
C LYS A 338 -16.12 15.53 5.95
N PRO A 339 -14.80 15.32 6.03
CA PRO A 339 -14.24 14.33 6.95
C PRO A 339 -14.46 14.77 8.40
N GLU A 340 -14.73 13.80 9.28
CA GLU A 340 -14.72 14.00 10.74
C GLU A 340 -13.37 13.53 11.29
N ILE A 341 -12.68 14.38 12.05
CA ILE A 341 -11.28 14.13 12.46
C ILE A 341 -11.15 14.18 13.98
N PHE A 342 -10.68 13.07 14.57
CA PHE A 342 -10.59 12.89 16.02
C PHE A 342 -9.20 12.40 16.43
N GLN A 343 -8.48 13.19 17.21
CA GLN A 343 -7.17 12.82 17.75
C GLN A 343 -7.27 12.34 19.19
N PHE A 344 -6.76 11.14 19.42
CA PHE A 344 -6.67 10.48 20.70
C PHE A 344 -5.21 10.47 21.18
N VAL A 345 -5.03 10.68 22.48
CA VAL A 345 -3.73 10.59 23.15
C VAL A 345 -3.82 9.47 24.18
N LYS A 346 -2.76 8.66 24.29
CA LYS A 346 -2.65 7.58 25.28
C LYS A 346 -2.94 8.13 26.68
N GLY A 347 -3.87 7.48 27.38
CA GLY A 347 -4.33 7.88 28.72
C GLY A 347 -5.37 9.01 28.77
N LYS A 348 -5.80 9.56 27.63
CA LYS A 348 -6.83 10.62 27.52
C LYS A 348 -7.82 10.37 26.37
N VAL A 349 -8.19 9.10 26.17
CA VAL A 349 -9.05 8.68 25.05
C VAL A 349 -10.49 9.18 25.17
N ASP A 350 -10.93 9.59 26.36
CA ASP A 350 -12.26 10.13 26.67
C ASP A 350 -12.45 11.59 26.20
N ARG A 351 -11.36 12.28 25.83
CA ARG A 351 -11.38 13.70 25.43
C ARG A 351 -10.58 13.93 24.15
N PRO A 352 -11.08 13.45 22.99
CA PRO A 352 -10.36 13.62 21.73
C PRO A 352 -10.30 15.10 21.33
N ARG A 353 -9.18 15.51 20.73
CA ARG A 353 -9.05 16.80 20.06
C ARG A 353 -9.68 16.68 18.66
N MET A 354 -10.54 17.62 18.29
CA MET A 354 -11.18 17.65 16.98
C MET A 354 -10.47 18.65 16.05
N TYR A 355 -10.44 18.33 14.76
CA TYR A 355 -9.97 19.24 13.71
C TYR A 355 -11.12 19.62 12.78
N THR A 356 -11.12 20.85 12.30
CA THR A 356 -12.18 21.40 11.44
C THR A 356 -12.06 20.98 9.97
N CYS A 357 -10.84 20.74 9.49
CA CYS A 357 -10.57 20.22 8.16
C CYS A 357 -9.27 19.41 8.11
N ILE A 358 -9.03 18.77 6.98
CA ILE A 358 -7.82 17.96 6.78
C ILE A 358 -6.56 18.84 6.82
N GLU A 359 -6.56 20.04 6.24
CA GLU A 359 -5.39 20.91 6.26
C GLU A 359 -4.98 21.35 7.67
N ASP A 360 -5.94 21.54 8.59
CA ASP A 360 -5.64 21.87 9.98
C ASP A 360 -4.90 20.71 10.66
N LEU A 361 -5.32 19.46 10.41
CA LEU A 361 -4.63 18.27 10.90
C LEU A 361 -3.22 18.19 10.31
N LEU A 362 -3.09 18.27 8.99
CA LEU A 362 -1.80 18.11 8.30
C LEU A 362 -0.83 19.25 8.67
N THR A 363 -1.34 20.46 8.89
CA THR A 363 -0.55 21.59 9.39
C THR A 363 -0.08 21.36 10.82
N ASP A 364 -0.95 20.85 11.69
CA ASP A 364 -0.61 20.53 13.09
C ASP A 364 0.45 19.42 13.17
N ILE A 365 0.33 18.37 12.34
CA ILE A 365 1.35 17.30 12.22
C ILE A 365 2.69 17.91 11.79
N SER A 366 2.68 18.69 10.70
CA SER A 366 3.90 19.29 10.15
C SER A 366 4.61 20.16 11.18
N LYS A 367 3.87 21.01 11.90
CA LYS A 367 4.45 21.96 12.87
C LYS A 367 4.82 21.29 14.19
N ASN A 368 3.93 20.48 14.76
CA ASN A 368 4.04 20.01 16.14
C ASN A 368 4.69 18.63 16.25
N ASP A 369 4.50 17.75 15.27
CA ASP A 369 5.08 16.40 15.30
C ASP A 369 6.41 16.36 14.55
N LEU A 370 6.51 17.08 13.43
CA LEU A 370 7.69 17.06 12.55
C LEU A 370 8.61 18.27 12.75
N GLY A 371 8.19 19.25 13.55
CA GLY A 371 8.99 20.44 13.88
C GLY A 371 9.18 21.42 12.73
N CYS A 372 8.32 21.39 11.71
CA CYS A 372 8.39 22.32 10.58
C CYS A 372 8.13 23.75 11.04
N LYS A 373 9.12 24.62 10.85
CA LYS A 373 9.03 26.06 11.15
C LYS A 373 8.52 26.89 9.97
N GLU A 374 8.55 26.31 8.78
CA GLU A 374 8.13 26.95 7.55
C GLU A 374 6.62 26.84 7.33
N GLU A 375 6.13 27.58 6.34
CA GLU A 375 4.75 27.47 5.89
C GLU A 375 4.50 26.09 5.26
N VAL A 376 3.42 25.45 5.68
CA VAL A 376 3.00 24.15 5.18
C VAL A 376 2.38 24.33 3.79
N ARG A 377 2.84 23.54 2.82
CA ARG A 377 2.46 23.56 1.41
C ARG A 377 1.48 22.43 1.12
N PHE A 378 0.43 22.77 0.39
CA PHE A 378 -0.52 21.81 -0.16
C PHE A 378 -0.42 21.81 -1.70
N ILE A 379 -0.31 20.61 -2.26
CA ILE A 379 -0.42 20.32 -3.69
C ILE A 379 -1.78 19.65 -3.88
N TYR A 380 -2.66 20.25 -4.68
CA TYR A 380 -3.99 19.70 -4.88
C TYR A 380 -4.05 18.81 -6.11
N SER A 381 -4.67 17.64 -5.97
CA SER A 381 -5.00 16.76 -7.09
C SER A 381 -5.78 17.53 -8.17
N GLY A 382 -5.38 17.34 -9.42
CA GLY A 382 -5.97 18.01 -10.58
C GLY A 382 -5.89 19.54 -10.53
N ASN A 383 -4.97 20.09 -9.73
CA ASN A 383 -4.89 21.53 -9.41
C ASN A 383 -6.20 22.11 -8.84
N ASN A 384 -7.01 21.28 -8.16
CA ASN A 384 -8.34 21.63 -7.62
C ASN A 384 -9.29 22.20 -8.69
N HIS A 385 -9.18 21.72 -9.94
CA HIS A 385 -10.00 22.18 -11.06
C HIS A 385 -10.86 21.06 -11.62
N PHE A 386 -12.18 21.23 -11.55
CA PHE A 386 -13.13 20.29 -12.16
C PHE A 386 -13.04 20.32 -13.69
N PRO A 387 -13.06 19.17 -14.39
CA PRO A 387 -13.17 17.80 -13.87
C PRO A 387 -11.83 17.09 -13.64
N PHE A 388 -10.69 17.78 -13.74
CA PHE A 388 -9.37 17.16 -13.63
C PHE A 388 -9.10 16.61 -12.23
N ASP A 389 -9.54 17.29 -11.18
CA ASP A 389 -9.46 16.84 -9.78
C ASP A 389 -10.04 15.43 -9.60
N VAL A 390 -11.28 15.18 -10.05
CA VAL A 390 -11.93 13.88 -9.93
C VAL A 390 -11.29 12.84 -10.86
N ARG A 391 -10.85 13.25 -12.06
CA ARG A 391 -10.24 12.34 -13.04
C ARG A 391 -8.85 11.87 -12.63
N GLU A 392 -8.02 12.76 -12.12
CA GLU A 392 -6.66 12.42 -11.68
C GLU A 392 -6.68 11.75 -10.31
N GLN A 393 -7.67 12.03 -9.47
CA GLN A 393 -7.95 11.25 -8.27
C GLN A 393 -8.24 9.79 -8.61
N TRP A 394 -9.06 9.54 -9.63
CA TRP A 394 -9.38 8.19 -10.09
C TRP A 394 -8.15 7.39 -10.55
N THR A 395 -7.12 8.10 -11.01
CA THR A 395 -5.82 7.55 -11.40
C THR A 395 -4.74 7.82 -10.35
N ASP A 396 -5.15 7.88 -9.07
CA ASP A 396 -4.27 7.79 -7.91
C ASP A 396 -3.25 8.95 -7.80
N SER A 397 -3.60 10.16 -8.25
CA SER A 397 -2.74 11.35 -8.13
C SER A 397 -2.33 11.73 -6.71
N CYS A 398 -3.09 11.31 -5.71
CA CYS A 398 -2.77 11.47 -4.29
C CYS A 398 -2.08 10.26 -3.66
N ASN A 399 -1.87 9.14 -4.38
CA ASN A 399 -1.32 7.89 -3.82
C ASN A 399 0.15 7.71 -4.22
N LEU A 400 1.01 8.57 -3.67
CA LEU A 400 2.42 8.68 -4.04
C LEU A 400 3.31 7.95 -3.02
N LEU A 401 4.38 7.30 -3.52
CA LEU A 401 5.40 6.72 -2.63
C LEU A 401 6.57 7.68 -2.45
N ALA A 402 6.84 8.12 -1.22
CA ALA A 402 8.09 8.80 -0.89
C ALA A 402 9.25 7.81 -0.77
N LEU A 403 10.28 7.98 -1.59
CA LEU A 403 11.55 7.23 -1.50
C LEU A 403 12.49 7.86 -0.46
N LYS A 404 12.43 9.18 -0.32
CA LYS A 404 13.02 10.01 0.74
C LYS A 404 12.29 11.35 0.76
N GLU A 405 12.57 12.21 1.74
CA GLU A 405 11.93 13.52 1.82
C GLU A 405 12.05 14.30 0.50
N GLY A 406 10.91 14.75 -0.01
CA GLY A 406 10.82 15.53 -1.24
C GLY A 406 10.96 14.71 -2.53
N VAL A 407 11.26 13.41 -2.48
CA VAL A 407 11.41 12.55 -3.66
C VAL A 407 10.33 11.48 -3.69
N VAL A 408 9.37 11.64 -4.59
CA VAL A 408 8.16 10.82 -4.65
C VAL A 408 7.93 10.21 -6.02
N VAL A 409 7.25 9.06 -6.06
CA VAL A 409 6.89 8.33 -7.28
C VAL A 409 5.40 8.43 -7.52
N GLY A 410 5.01 8.84 -8.73
CA GLY A 410 3.62 8.97 -9.18
C GLY A 410 3.43 8.59 -10.65
N TYR A 411 2.19 8.64 -11.14
CA TYR A 411 1.88 8.34 -12.53
C TYR A 411 2.04 9.54 -13.47
N ASP A 412 2.52 9.28 -14.69
CA ASP A 412 2.72 10.29 -15.74
C ASP A 412 1.42 10.93 -16.27
N ARG A 413 0.28 10.25 -16.17
CA ARG A 413 -1.02 10.71 -16.72
C ARG A 413 -1.72 11.81 -15.93
N ASN A 414 -1.20 12.16 -14.75
CA ASN A 414 -1.82 13.13 -13.84
C ASN A 414 -1.32 14.56 -14.14
N ASP A 415 -1.51 15.03 -15.37
CA ASP A 415 -0.89 16.25 -15.92
C ASP A 415 -1.11 17.50 -15.04
N ARG A 416 -2.32 17.72 -14.51
CA ARG A 416 -2.62 18.91 -13.71
C ARG A 416 -2.04 18.83 -12.31
N THR A 417 -1.97 17.63 -11.73
CA THR A 417 -1.24 17.40 -10.49
C THR A 417 0.26 17.62 -10.71
N VAL A 418 0.81 17.17 -11.84
CA VAL A 418 2.21 17.43 -12.24
C VAL A 418 2.48 18.93 -12.37
N ASP A 419 1.58 19.69 -13.00
CA ASP A 419 1.66 21.15 -13.08
C ASP A 419 1.66 21.78 -11.68
N ALA A 420 0.84 21.27 -10.76
CA ALA A 420 0.81 21.74 -9.37
C ALA A 420 2.12 21.44 -8.62
N PHE A 421 2.75 20.28 -8.85
CA PHE A 421 4.09 19.97 -8.33
C PHE A 421 5.14 20.96 -8.84
N LYS A 422 5.17 21.21 -10.16
CA LYS A 422 6.10 22.19 -10.78
C LYS A 422 5.90 23.59 -10.20
N ALA A 423 4.65 24.01 -10.02
CA ALA A 423 4.31 25.31 -9.43
C ALA A 423 4.78 25.43 -7.96
N LYS A 424 5.01 24.32 -7.26
CA LYS A 424 5.59 24.28 -5.90
C LYS A 424 7.11 24.07 -5.90
N GLY A 425 7.75 24.11 -7.07
CA GLY A 425 9.20 24.05 -7.22
C GLY A 425 9.78 22.63 -7.31
N PHE A 426 8.95 21.61 -7.50
CA PHE A 426 9.44 20.25 -7.72
C PHE A 426 9.97 20.08 -9.14
N SER A 427 11.12 19.42 -9.26
CA SER A 427 11.59 18.87 -10.53
C SER A 427 10.73 17.67 -10.92
N VAL A 428 10.61 17.42 -12.22
CA VAL A 428 9.83 16.31 -12.74
C VAL A 428 10.68 15.53 -13.73
N ILE A 429 10.79 14.23 -13.55
CA ILE A 429 11.60 13.34 -14.40
C ILE A 429 10.86 12.04 -14.67
N GLN A 430 10.96 11.52 -15.89
CA GLN A 430 10.42 10.19 -16.22
C GLN A 430 11.31 9.10 -15.61
N ALA A 431 10.70 8.02 -15.14
CA ALA A 431 11.43 6.92 -14.50
C ALA A 431 12.47 6.27 -15.44
N GLU A 432 12.14 6.13 -16.72
CA GLU A 432 13.06 5.61 -17.75
C GLU A 432 14.30 6.51 -17.93
N GLU A 433 14.09 7.84 -17.98
CA GLU A 433 15.19 8.81 -18.05
C GLU A 433 16.04 8.76 -16.78
N LEU A 434 15.39 8.73 -15.60
CA LEU A 434 16.10 8.67 -14.33
C LEU A 434 16.93 7.40 -14.21
N VAL A 435 16.38 6.23 -14.55
CA VAL A 435 17.10 4.96 -14.55
C VAL A 435 18.32 5.03 -15.47
N SER A 436 18.21 5.64 -16.65
CA SER A 436 19.32 5.81 -17.58
C SER A 436 20.42 6.70 -17.00
N LYS A 437 20.05 7.83 -16.37
CA LYS A 437 20.99 8.76 -15.71
C LYS A 437 21.69 8.14 -14.51
N LEU A 438 20.97 7.33 -13.74
CA LEU A 438 21.52 6.57 -12.61
C LEU A 438 22.47 5.47 -13.10
N GLU A 439 22.22 4.85 -14.26
CA GLU A 439 23.13 3.85 -14.85
C GLU A 439 24.40 4.49 -15.44
N SER A 440 24.29 5.68 -16.04
CA SER A 440 25.43 6.39 -16.64
C SER A 440 26.29 7.19 -15.67
N ASP A 441 25.92 7.25 -14.38
CA ASP A 441 26.54 8.13 -13.36
C ASP A 441 26.39 9.63 -13.67
N GLU A 442 25.43 10.02 -14.53
CA GLU A 442 25.09 11.44 -14.76
C GLU A 442 24.39 12.05 -13.52
N LEU A 443 23.69 11.21 -12.76
CA LEU A 443 22.98 11.62 -11.54
C LEU A 443 23.17 10.54 -10.47
N SER A 444 23.33 10.94 -9.21
CA SER A 444 23.30 10.03 -8.07
C SER A 444 22.02 10.18 -7.25
N VAL A 445 21.60 9.10 -6.58
CA VAL A 445 20.38 9.10 -5.74
C VAL A 445 20.43 10.16 -4.64
N ASP A 446 21.61 10.48 -4.12
CA ASP A 446 21.76 11.45 -3.02
C ASP A 446 21.59 12.90 -3.51
N GLU A 447 21.89 13.20 -4.77
CA GLU A 447 21.71 14.52 -5.38
C GLU A 447 20.26 14.87 -5.71
N ILE A 448 19.39 13.86 -5.85
CA ILE A 448 17.97 14.07 -6.19
C ILE A 448 17.26 14.70 -4.99
N GLN A 449 16.66 15.86 -5.15
CA GLN A 449 15.88 16.55 -4.12
C GLN A 449 14.62 17.14 -4.76
N ASP A 450 13.55 17.29 -3.99
CA ASP A 450 12.29 17.92 -4.43
C ASP A 450 11.88 17.47 -5.85
N THR A 451 11.74 16.17 -6.06
CA THR A 451 11.52 15.56 -7.38
C THR A 451 10.29 14.64 -7.39
N LEU A 452 9.40 14.86 -8.36
CA LEU A 452 8.35 13.93 -8.72
C LEU A 452 8.86 13.04 -9.87
N ILE A 453 8.98 11.74 -9.60
CA ILE A 453 9.37 10.72 -10.56
C ILE A 453 8.09 10.16 -11.19
N LEU A 454 7.96 10.30 -12.51
CA LEU A 454 6.80 9.87 -13.26
C LEU A 454 7.00 8.49 -13.84
N MET A 455 6.09 7.59 -13.50
CA MET A 455 6.04 6.23 -13.99
C MET A 455 5.04 6.12 -15.14
N PRO A 456 5.35 5.33 -16.18
CA PRO A 456 4.38 4.99 -17.23
C PRO A 456 3.14 4.34 -16.62
N SER A 457 1.96 4.71 -17.12
CA SER A 457 0.69 4.43 -16.44
C SER A 457 -0.44 3.94 -17.35
N ALA A 458 -0.13 3.35 -18.50
CA ALA A 458 -1.12 2.85 -19.45
C ALA A 458 -2.03 1.76 -18.86
N GLU A 459 -1.47 0.84 -18.06
CA GLU A 459 -2.19 -0.29 -17.48
C GLU A 459 -2.30 -0.25 -15.95
N LEU A 460 -1.20 -0.07 -15.22
CA LEU A 460 -1.18 -0.13 -13.74
C LEU A 460 -2.18 0.83 -13.09
N SER A 461 -2.31 2.05 -13.60
CA SER A 461 -3.26 3.02 -13.06
C SER A 461 -4.73 2.61 -13.24
N ARG A 462 -5.03 1.69 -14.17
CA ARG A 462 -6.40 1.14 -14.35
C ARG A 462 -6.76 0.15 -13.25
N ALA A 463 -5.77 -0.39 -12.53
CA ALA A 463 -5.97 -1.26 -11.38
C ALA A 463 -6.51 -0.52 -10.13
N ARG A 464 -6.54 0.83 -10.15
CA ARG A 464 -6.90 1.73 -9.03
C ARG A 464 -6.03 1.54 -7.79
N GLY A 465 -4.74 1.76 -7.97
CA GLY A 465 -3.80 1.97 -6.88
C GLY A 465 -2.51 2.62 -7.38
N GLY A 466 -1.98 3.55 -6.60
CA GLY A 466 -0.69 4.17 -6.85
C GLY A 466 0.49 3.41 -6.23
N PHE A 467 1.64 4.06 -6.19
CA PHE A 467 2.88 3.46 -5.69
C PHE A 467 2.90 3.30 -4.18
N HIS A 468 2.08 4.08 -3.45
CA HIS A 468 1.88 3.87 -2.02
C HIS A 468 1.15 2.55 -1.75
N CYS A 469 0.09 2.25 -2.51
CA CYS A 469 -0.65 0.98 -2.43
C CYS A 469 0.22 -0.23 -2.79
N MET A 470 1.10 -0.10 -3.78
CA MET A 470 1.97 -1.19 -4.25
C MET A 470 3.16 -1.50 -3.31
N SER A 471 3.26 -0.80 -2.18
CA SER A 471 4.44 -0.84 -1.32
C SER A 471 4.10 -0.99 0.15
N MET A 472 4.74 -1.95 0.81
CA MET A 472 4.77 -2.05 2.26
C MET A 472 6.19 -1.77 2.77
N PRO A 473 6.49 -0.53 3.20
CA PRO A 473 7.75 -0.23 3.87
C PRO A 473 7.97 -1.13 5.08
N LEU A 474 9.19 -1.65 5.21
CA LEU A 474 9.65 -2.45 6.35
C LEU A 474 10.70 -1.69 7.17
N LEU A 475 11.47 -0.81 6.51
CA LEU A 475 12.47 0.03 7.15
C LEU A 475 12.54 1.41 6.47
N ARG A 476 12.37 2.46 7.27
CA ARG A 476 12.67 3.85 6.91
C ARG A 476 13.61 4.47 7.96
N GLU A 477 14.41 5.44 7.54
CA GLU A 477 15.03 6.38 8.50
C GLU A 477 13.93 7.23 9.16
N ASN A 478 14.12 7.61 10.43
CA ASN A 478 13.14 8.39 11.21
C ASN A 478 13.36 9.90 11.07
#